data_AF-R5ITL2-F1
#
_entry.id   AF-R5ITL2-F1
#
_cell.length_a   1.000
_cell.length_b   1.000
_cell.length_c   1.000
_cell.angle_alpha   90.00
_cell.angle_beta   90.00
_cell.angle_gamma   90.00
#
_symmetry.space_group_name_H-M   'P 1'
#
loop_
_entity.id
_entity.type
_entity.pdbx_description
1 polymer ?
#
loop_
_entity_poly.entity_id
_entity_poly.type
_entity_poly.pdbx_seq_one_letter_code
_entity_poly.pdbx_strand_id
1 'polypeptide(L)' 'MKNTANQDLRNAARDAGVPLWAIADVLHISEPTMTRKLRRELPEKEKQQMFGIIEQLAKEAETDDAEH' A
#
# COMPACT_ATOMS: atom_id res chain seq x y z
N MET A 1 7.27 -21.11 6.42
CA MET A 1 6.98 -19.82 5.76
C MET A 1 6.33 -18.89 6.77
N LYS A 2 6.83 -17.67 6.95
CA LYS A 2 6.20 -16.69 7.86
C LYS A 2 4.84 -16.32 7.26
N ASN A 3 3.76 -16.62 7.99
CA ASN A 3 2.43 -16.13 7.70
C ASN A 3 2.46 -14.62 7.94
N THR A 4 2.67 -13.84 6.89
CA THR A 4 2.84 -12.39 7.00
C THR A 4 1.44 -11.80 7.14
N ALA A 5 1.17 -11.12 8.27
CA ALA A 5 -0.09 -10.43 8.47
C ALA A 5 -0.35 -9.41 7.34
N ASN A 6 -1.62 -9.03 7.15
CA ASN A 6 -2.05 -8.04 6.14
C ASN A 6 -1.71 -8.42 4.68
N GLN A 7 -1.79 -9.71 4.35
CA GLN A 7 -1.54 -10.19 2.99
C GLN A 7 -2.55 -9.61 1.98
N ASP A 8 -3.78 -9.36 2.42
CA ASP A 8 -4.85 -8.65 1.70
C ASP A 8 -4.37 -7.29 1.17
N LEU A 9 -3.68 -6.51 2.00
CA LEU A 9 -3.19 -5.19 1.63
C LEU A 9 -2.02 -5.27 0.63
N ARG A 10 -1.13 -6.25 0.83
CA ARG A 10 -0.03 -6.52 -0.13
C ARG A 10 -0.56 -6.93 -1.49
N ASN A 11 -1.60 -7.77 -1.51
CA ASN A 11 -2.24 -8.19 -2.74
C ASN A 11 -2.93 -7.02 -3.42
N ALA A 12 -3.72 -6.23 -2.69
CA ALA A 12 -4.37 -5.04 -3.25
C ALA A 12 -3.39 -4.04 -3.85
N ALA A 13 -2.28 -3.74 -3.16
CA ALA A 13 -1.24 -2.87 -3.69
C ALA A 13 -0.62 -3.44 -4.98
N ARG A 14 -0.30 -4.74 -4.99
CA ARG A 14 0.26 -5.41 -6.18
C ARG A 14 -0.71 -5.44 -7.35
N ASP A 15 -1.97 -5.77 -7.08
CA ASP A 15 -3.00 -5.91 -8.11
C ASP A 15 -3.36 -4.54 -8.70
N ALA A 16 -3.21 -3.46 -7.92
CA ALA A 16 -3.33 -2.08 -8.37
C ALA A 16 -2.04 -1.50 -9.01
N GLY A 17 -0.95 -2.26 -9.08
CA GLY A 17 0.34 -1.77 -9.58
C GLY A 17 1.04 -0.74 -8.67
N VAL A 18 0.53 -0.52 -7.45
CA VAL A 18 1.04 0.48 -6.52
C VAL A 18 2.17 -0.11 -5.66
N PRO A 19 3.39 0.45 -5.71
CA PRO A 19 4.48 -0.05 -4.88
C PRO A 19 4.35 0.43 -3.42
N LEU A 20 4.83 -0.37 -2.47
CA LEU A 20 4.73 -0.06 -1.04
C LEU A 20 5.46 1.23 -0.62
N TRP A 21 6.49 1.63 -1.36
CA TRP A 21 7.21 2.89 -1.12
C TRP A 21 6.32 4.11 -1.41
N ALA A 22 5.47 4.06 -2.43
CA ALA A 22 4.57 5.18 -2.76
C ALA A 22 3.52 5.39 -1.66
N ILE A 23 2.98 4.29 -1.12
CA ILE A 23 2.08 4.36 0.04
C ILE A 23 2.81 4.91 1.27
N ALA A 24 4.09 4.53 1.46
CA ALA A 24 4.92 5.04 2.55
C ALA A 24 5.16 6.55 2.44
N ASP A 25 5.38 7.06 1.22
CA ASP A 25 5.57 8.48 0.95
C ASP A 25 4.31 9.30 1.28
N VAL A 26 3.12 8.82 0.90
CA VAL A 26 1.83 9.45 1.25
C VAL A 26 1.62 9.48 2.77
N LEU A 27 2.04 8.42 3.46
CA LEU A 27 1.98 8.34 4.93
C LEU A 27 3.11 9.13 5.62
N HIS A 28 4.02 9.76 4.86
CA HIS A 28 5.22 10.44 5.35
C HIS A 28 6.08 9.56 6.28
N ILE A 29 6.19 8.27 5.95
CA ILE A 29 7.03 7.30 6.66
C ILE A 29 8.04 6.68 5.69
N SER A 30 9.08 6.06 6.25
CA SER A 30 10.05 5.33 5.41
C SER A 30 9.51 3.97 4.96
N GLU A 31 9.88 3.54 3.75
CA GLU A 31 9.60 2.19 3.22
C GLU A 31 9.93 1.03 4.21
N PRO A 32 11.08 1.01 4.92
CA PRO A 32 11.34 -0.02 5.93
C PRO A 32 10.34 0.02 7.10
N THR A 33 9.83 1.20 7.46
CA THR A 33 8.78 1.35 8.49
C THR A 33 7.47 0.75 8.00
N MET A 34 7.10 1.04 6.75
CA MET A 34 5.91 0.49 6.10
C MET A 34 5.97 -1.04 6.02
N THR A 35 7.08 -1.59 5.55
CA THR A 35 7.27 -3.04 5.45
C THR A 35 7.24 -3.72 6.82
N ARG A 36 7.74 -3.06 7.88
CA ARG A 36 7.67 -3.57 9.26
C ARG A 36 6.26 -3.50 9.84
N LYS A 37 5.50 -2.43 9.56
CA LYS A 37 4.08 -2.28 9.96
C LYS A 37 3.26 -3.47 9.46
N LEU A 38 3.45 -3.85 8.20
CA LEU A 38 2.74 -4.98 7.58
C LEU A 38 3.09 -6.36 8.15
N ARG A 39 4.08 -6.49 9.05
CA ARG A 39 4.40 -7.80 9.67
C ARG A 39 3.51 -8.15 10.85
N ARG A 40 2.69 -7.21 11.35
CA ARG A 40 1.78 -7.38 12.49
C ARG A 40 0.36 -7.05 12.06
N GLU A 41 -0.64 -7.69 12.67
CA GLU A 41 -2.05 -7.33 12.49
C GLU A 41 -2.24 -5.82 12.70
N LEU A 42 -2.72 -5.13 11.68
CA LEU A 42 -3.04 -3.70 11.76
C LEU A 42 -4.48 -3.53 12.22
N PRO A 43 -4.79 -2.47 12.99
CA PRO A 43 -6.17 -2.11 13.29
C PRO A 43 -6.97 -1.90 11.99
N GLU A 44 -8.24 -2.26 11.99
CA GLU A 44 -9.13 -2.12 10.82
C GLU A 44 -9.12 -0.70 10.25
N LYS A 45 -9.06 0.32 11.13
CA LYS A 45 -8.96 1.73 10.73
C LYS A 45 -7.68 2.02 9.93
N GLU A 46 -6.53 1.51 10.36
CA GLU A 46 -5.27 1.70 9.63
C GLU A 46 -5.30 0.94 8.30
N LYS A 47 -5.86 -0.27 8.27
CA LYS A 47 -6.07 -1.02 7.02
C LYS A 47 -6.90 -0.23 6.02
N GLN A 48 -8.06 0.30 6.45
CA GLN A 48 -8.93 1.09 5.57
C GLN A 48 -8.25 2.35 5.03
N GLN A 49 -7.48 3.05 5.86
CA GLN A 49 -6.69 4.20 5.40
C GLN A 49 -5.71 3.80 4.29
N MET A 50 -5.03 2.66 4.44
CA MET A 50 -4.08 2.18 3.45
C MET A 50 -4.76 1.71 2.16
N PHE A 51 -5.92 1.05 2.24
CA PHE A 51 -6.70 0.72 1.04
C PHE A 51 -7.12 1.98 0.27
N GLY A 52 -7.54 3.05 0.98
CA GLY A 52 -7.87 4.33 0.35
C GLY A 52 -6.67 4.96 -0.37
N ILE A 53 -5.48 4.89 0.23
CA ILE A 53 -4.25 5.40 -0.40
C ILE A 53 -3.89 4.57 -1.65
N ILE A 54 -4.03 3.24 -1.59
CA ILE A 54 -3.81 2.37 -2.75
C ILE A 54 -4.75 2.74 -3.88
N GLU A 55 -6.04 2.92 -3.61
CA GLU A 55 -7.03 3.29 -4.63
C GLU A 55 -6.72 4.67 -5.23
N GLN A 56 -6.31 5.63 -4.41
CA GLN A 56 -5.91 6.96 -4.88
C GLN A 56 -4.68 6.87 -5.81
N LEU A 57 -3.62 6.20 -5.36
CA LEU A 57 -2.38 6.06 -6.14
C LEU A 57 -2.60 5.24 -7.42
N ALA A 58 -3.49 4.25 -7.40
CA ALA A 58 -3.84 3.47 -8.58
C ALA A 58 -4.49 4.33 -9.67
N LYS A 59 -5.40 5.24 -9.27
CA LYS A 59 -6.03 6.20 -10.18
C LYS A 59 -5.02 7.20 -10.74
N GLU A 60 -4.10 7.68 -9.91
CA GLU A 60 -3.04 8.60 -10.33
C GLU A 60 -2.06 7.91 -11.31
N ALA A 61 -1.71 6.64 -11.08
CA ALA A 61 -0.85 5.88 -11.99
C ALA A 61 -1.52 5.61 -13.34
N GLU A 62 -2.82 5.29 -13.36
CA GLU A 62 -3.58 5.11 -14.60
C GLU A 62 -3.61 6.39 -15.45
N THR A 63 -3.63 7.57 -14.82
CA THR A 63 -3.57 8.84 -15.55
C THR A 63 -2.18 9.17 -16.09
N ASP A 64 -1.10 8.76 -15.43
CA ASP A 64 0.27 9.02 -15.87
C ASP A 64 0.66 8.12 -17.06
N ASP A 65 0.26 6.84 -17.04
CA ASP A 65 0.48 5.90 -18.14
C ASP A 65 -0.33 6.23 -19.41
N ALA A 66 -1.43 6.99 -19.30
CA ALA A 66 -2.23 7.43 -20.45
C ALA A 66 -1.61 8.62 -21.22
N GLU A 67 -0.63 9.31 -20.61
CA GLU A 67 0.03 10.49 -21.19
C GLU A 67 1.45 10.19 -21.73
N HIS A 68 1.96 8.95 -21.60
CA HIS A 68 3.28 8.52 -22.07
C HIS A 68 3.21 7.57 -23.29
#